data_AF-A0A7T8HGT0-F1
#
_entry.id   AF-A0A7T8HGT0-F1
#
_cell.length_a   1.000
_cell.length_b   1.000
_cell.length_c   1.000
_cell.angle_alpha   90.00
_cell.angle_beta   90.00
_cell.angle_gamma   90.00
#
_symmetry.space_group_name_H-M   'P 1'
#
loop_
_entity.id
_entity.type
_entity.pdbx_description
1 polymer ?
#
loop_
_entity_poly.entity_id
_entity_poly.type
_entity_poly.pdbx_seq_one_letter_code
_entity_poly.pdbx_strand_id
1 'polypeptide(L)' 'MKAVSLIIQRTNETEYLPVAHTCFNILDLPDYQSRETLSRKLLISIQCTQGFGLA' A
#
# COMPACT_ATOMS: atom_id res chain seq x y z
N MET A 1 4.28 21.22 -15.73
CA MET A 1 3.61 20.48 -14.64
C MET A 1 4.70 19.80 -13.83
N LYS A 2 4.80 20.04 -12.51
CA LYS A 2 5.83 19.41 -11.67
C LYS A 2 5.39 17.96 -11.44
N ALA A 3 6.20 16.98 -11.86
CA ALA A 3 5.90 15.58 -11.59
C ALA A 3 5.91 15.36 -10.06
N VAL A 4 4.84 14.80 -9.53
CA VAL A 4 4.80 14.40 -8.13
C VAL A 4 5.48 13.04 -8.02
N SER A 5 6.57 12.96 -7.29
CA SER A 5 7.32 11.72 -7.06
C SER A 5 6.54 10.76 -6.16
N LEU A 6 6.44 9.49 -6.56
CA LEU A 6 5.95 8.42 -5.69
C LEU A 6 7.01 8.12 -4.61
N ILE A 7 6.59 8.05 -3.36
CA ILE A 7 7.44 7.70 -2.21
C ILE A 7 6.96 6.35 -1.66
N ILE A 8 7.88 5.42 -1.45
CA ILE A 8 7.59 4.15 -0.76
C ILE A 8 8.16 4.25 0.65
N GLN A 9 7.29 4.23 1.65
CA GLN A 9 7.64 4.33 3.07
C GLN A 9 7.51 2.95 3.71
N ARG A 10 8.56 2.48 4.38
CA ARG A 10 8.52 1.21 5.13
C ARG A 10 7.82 1.41 6.47
N THR A 11 6.96 0.48 6.88
CA THR A 11 6.37 0.45 8.22
C THR A 11 6.86 -0.78 9.00
N ASN A 12 6.71 -0.77 10.32
CA ASN A 12 7.10 -1.89 11.19
C ASN A 12 6.07 -3.04 11.20
N GLU A 13 4.94 -2.84 10.53
CA GLU A 13 3.87 -3.81 10.45
C GLU A 13 4.24 -4.92 9.48
N THR A 14 3.80 -6.16 9.73
CA THR A 14 4.08 -7.30 8.83
C THR A 14 2.81 -7.96 8.32
N GLU A 15 1.69 -7.77 9.03
CA GLU A 15 0.43 -8.46 8.75
C GLU A 15 -0.59 -7.59 8.00
N TYR A 16 -0.51 -6.26 8.08
CA TYR A 16 -1.48 -5.39 7.42
C TYR A 16 -1.29 -5.32 5.91
N LEU A 17 -2.29 -4.77 5.23
CA LEU A 17 -2.22 -4.44 3.79
C LEU A 17 -1.51 -3.09 3.61
N PRO A 18 -0.87 -2.85 2.45
CA PRO A 18 -0.29 -1.55 2.14
C PRO A 18 -1.35 -0.44 2.14
N VAL A 19 -0.98 0.73 2.64
CA VAL A 19 -1.84 1.93 2.73
C VAL A 19 -1.32 2.98 1.76
N ALA A 20 -2.22 3.60 0.99
CA ALA A 20 -1.87 4.66 0.05
C ALA A 20 -2.39 6.00 0.55
N HIS A 21 -1.48 6.96 0.71
CA HIS A 21 -1.80 8.36 0.96
C HIS A 21 -1.79 9.12 -0.37
N THR A 22 -2.93 9.06 -1.08
CA THR A 22 -3.07 9.58 -2.46
C THR A 22 -2.86 11.09 -2.58
N CYS A 23 -3.17 11.87 -1.54
CA CYS A 23 -2.89 13.32 -1.51
C CYS A 23 -1.39 13.64 -1.59
N PHE A 24 -0.53 12.71 -1.17
CA PHE A 24 0.91 12.92 -1.04
C PHE A 24 1.74 11.98 -1.93
N ASN A 25 1.09 11.08 -2.69
CA ASN A 25 1.75 10.01 -3.45
C ASN A 25 2.72 9.19 -2.60
N ILE A 26 2.28 8.81 -1.39
CA ILE A 26 3.05 7.92 -0.50
C ILE A 26 2.36 6.56 -0.45
N LEU A 27 3.15 5.49 -0.58
CA LEU A 27 2.73 4.12 -0.33
C LEU A 27 3.44 3.62 0.94
N ASP A 28 2.69 3.41 1.99
CA ASP A 28 3.16 2.73 3.20
C ASP A 28 3.17 1.23 2.94
N LEU A 29 4.38 0.68 2.88
CA LEU A 29 4.66 -0.72 2.61
C LEU A 29 5.10 -1.41 3.91
N PRO A 30 4.27 -2.34 4.42
CA PRO A 30 4.64 -3.18 5.56
C PRO A 30 5.86 -4.05 5.25
N ASP A 31 6.59 -4.43 6.30
CA ASP A 31 7.85 -5.16 6.23
C ASP A 31 7.65 -6.66 5.94
N TYR A 32 7.23 -6.97 4.72
CA TYR A 32 6.98 -8.35 4.30
C TYR A 32 8.28 -9.13 4.14
N GLN A 33 8.34 -10.29 4.81
CA GLN A 33 9.51 -11.18 4.82
C GLN A 33 9.71 -11.94 3.49
N SER A 34 8.72 -11.95 2.59
CA SER A 34 8.83 -12.64 1.30
C SER A 34 8.19 -11.87 0.15
N ARG A 35 8.79 -12.01 -1.04
CA ARG A 35 8.31 -11.42 -2.30
C ARG A 35 6.90 -11.90 -2.67
N GLU A 36 6.59 -13.17 -2.39
CA GLU A 36 5.24 -13.72 -2.58
C GLU A 36 4.21 -13.02 -1.70
N THR A 37 4.53 -12.78 -0.42
CA THR A 37 3.64 -12.07 0.51
C THR A 37 3.38 -10.64 0.04
N LEU A 38 4.45 -9.94 -0.36
CA LEU A 38 4.36 -8.60 -0.93
C LEU A 38 3.47 -8.57 -2.16
N SER A 39 3.72 -9.47 -3.13
CA SER A 39 2.96 -9.52 -4.38
C SER A 39 1.48 -9.79 -4.11
N ARG A 40 1.17 -10.76 -3.25
CA ARG A 40 -0.22 -11.12 -2.93
C ARG A 40 -0.95 -9.98 -2.25
N LYS A 41 -0.38 -9.38 -1.20
CA LYS A 41 -1.02 -8.31 -0.44
C LYS A 41 -1.16 -7.02 -1.26
N LEU A 42 -0.16 -6.69 -2.08
CA LEU A 42 -0.23 -5.53 -2.96
C LEU A 42 -1.34 -5.70 -4.03
N LEU A 43 -1.44 -6.89 -4.64
CA LEU A 43 -2.50 -7.21 -5.60
C LEU A 43 -3.90 -7.09 -4.97
N ILE A 44 -4.06 -7.59 -3.73
CA ILE A 44 -5.32 -7.44 -2.99
C ILE A 44 -5.63 -5.96 -2.77
N SER A 45 -4.67 -5.14 -2.32
CA SER A 45 -4.90 -3.72 -2.06
C SER A 45 -5.33 -2.92 -3.29
N ILE A 46 -4.80 -3.23 -4.48
CA ILE A 46 -5.20 -2.53 -5.71
C ILE A 46 -6.54 -3.01 -6.28
N GLN A 47 -6.95 -4.24 -5.97
CA GLN A 47 -8.24 -4.80 -6.39
C GLN A 47 -9.37 -4.40 -5.44
N CYS A 48 -9.08 -4.22 -4.16
CA CYS A 48 -10.04 -3.88 -3.11
C CYS A 48 -9.87 -2.42 -2.64
N THR A 49 -9.93 -1.48 -3.58
CA THR A 49 -9.72 -0.04 -3.33
C THR A 49 -10.99 0.73 -2.97
N GLN A 50 -12.16 0.21 -3.35
CA GLN A 50 -13.40 0.62 -2.71
C GLN A 50 -13.38 -0.04 -1.32
N GLY A 51 -13.29 0.76 -0.26
CA GLY A 51 -13.26 0.25 1.12
C GLY A 51 -14.42 -0.69 1.43
N PHE A 52 -14.48 -1.24 2.63
CA PHE A 52 -15.44 -2.31 3.01
C PHE A 52 -16.93 -1.97 2.94
N GLY A 53 -17.34 -0.82 2.39
CA GLY A 53 -18.76 -0.45 2.30
C GLY A 53 -19.45 -0.49 3.66
N LEU A 54 -18.71 -0.23 4.74
CA LEU A 54 -19.26 -0.04 6.08
C LEU A 54 -19.91 1.35 6.09
N ALA A 55 -21.10 1.43 5.51
CA ALA A 55 -22.05 2.52 5.71
C ALA A 55 -22.97 2.19 6.90
#